data_AF-A0A357PS95-F1
#
_entry.id   AF-A0A357PS95-F1
#
_cell.length_a   1.000
_cell.length_b   1.000
_cell.length_c   1.000
_cell.angle_alpha   90.00
_cell.angle_beta   90.00
_cell.angle_gamma   90.00
#
_symmetry.space_group_name_H-M   'P 1'
#
loop_
_entity.id
_entity.type
_entity.pdbx_description
1 polymer ?
#
loop_
_entity_poly.entity_id
_entity_poly.type
_entity_poly.pdbx_seq_one_letter_code
_entity_poly.pdbx_strand_id
1 'polypeptide(L)' 'MITTHQIFIIAKYAIAVLLAIGIFLAPAWIARQTARGKQDMILVRLGSWVFSWTGIGWLWALFWASKK' A
#
# COMPACT_ATOMS: atom_id res chain seq x y z
N MET A 1 18.44 -27.43 13.68
CA MET A 1 17.06 -27.91 13.91
C MET A 1 16.17 -26.68 14.03
N ILE A 2 15.20 -26.49 13.14
CA ILE A 2 14.30 -25.34 13.20
C ILE A 2 13.33 -25.57 14.36
N THR A 3 13.24 -24.61 15.29
CA THR A 3 12.33 -24.70 16.44
C THR A 3 10.95 -24.12 16.10
N THR A 4 9.91 -24.56 16.82
CA THR A 4 8.55 -24.01 16.69
C THR A 4 8.50 -22.49 16.85
N HIS A 5 9.31 -21.94 17.75
CA HIS A 5 9.48 -20.50 17.91
C HIS A 5 9.96 -19.80 16.62
N GLN A 6 10.92 -20.39 15.90
CA GLN A 6 11.41 -19.85 14.62
C GLN A 6 10.33 -19.89 13.54
N ILE A 7 9.51 -20.94 13.51
CA ILE A 7 8.37 -21.04 12.57
C ILE A 7 7.37 -19.90 12.80
N PHE A 8 7.01 -19.63 14.05
CA PHE A 8 6.10 -18.52 14.38
C PHE A 8 6.66 -17.15 14.01
N ILE A 9 7.97 -16.94 14.20
CA ILE A 9 8.64 -15.70 13.80
C ILE A 9 8.57 -15.51 12.29
N ILE A 10 8.89 -16.55 11.51
CA ILE A 10 8.85 -16.50 10.05
C ILE A 10 7.42 -16.20 9.57
N ALA A 11 6.42 -16.90 10.14
CA ALA A 11 5.02 -16.69 9.79
C ALA A 11 4.57 -15.25 10.10
N LYS A 12 4.92 -14.71 11.28
CA LYS A 12 4.64 -13.32 11.67
C LYS A 12 5.19 -12.33 10.64
N TYR A 13 6.45 -12.46 10.26
CA TYR A 13 7.06 -11.53 9.31
C TYR A 13 6.50 -11.70 7.89
N ALA A 14 6.22 -12.92 7.46
CA ALA A 14 5.57 -13.17 6.16
C ALA A 14 4.20 -12.48 6.08
N ILE A 15 3.37 -12.63 7.11
CA ILE A 15 2.05 -11.96 7.18
C ILE A 15 2.22 -10.44 7.22
N ALA A 16 3.16 -9.93 8.01
CA ALA A 16 3.41 -8.49 8.08
C ALA A 16 3.83 -7.90 6.72
N VAL A 17 4.66 -8.60 5.95
CA VAL A 17 5.08 -8.18 4.60
C VAL A 17 3.89 -8.17 3.64
N LEU A 18 3.04 -9.19 3.66
CA LEU A 18 1.83 -9.24 2.82
C LEU A 18 0.88 -8.08 3.13
N LEU A 19 0.66 -7.79 4.42
CA LEU A 19 -0.15 -6.66 4.87
C LEU A 19 0.45 -5.33 4.44
N ALA A 20 1.77 -5.16 4.61
CA ALA A 20 2.47 -3.95 4.19
C ALA A 20 2.28 -3.71 2.69
N ILE A 21 2.52 -4.73 1.85
CA ILE A 21 2.33 -4.62 0.39
C ILE A 21 0.89 -4.22 0.06
N GLY A 22 -0.11 -4.85 0.70
CA GLY A 22 -1.52 -4.50 0.52
C GLY A 22 -1.81 -3.05 0.85
N ILE A 23 -1.32 -2.56 2.00
CA ILE A 23 -1.49 -1.17 2.42
C ILE A 23 -0.81 -0.22 1.42
N PHE A 24 0.45 -0.47 1.06
CA PHE A 24 1.21 0.38 0.12
C PHE A 24 0.52 0.50 -1.26
N LEU A 25 -0.15 -0.55 -1.72
CA LEU A 25 -0.82 -0.57 -3.02
C LEU A 25 -2.29 -0.13 -2.98
N ALA A 26 -2.89 -0.01 -1.80
CA ALA A 26 -4.30 0.32 -1.65
C ALA A 26 -4.72 1.63 -2.37
N PRO A 27 -4.01 2.76 -2.26
CA PRO A 27 -4.38 3.99 -2.97
C PRO A 27 -4.37 3.82 -4.49
N ALA A 28 -3.37 3.11 -5.03
CA ALA A 28 -3.24 2.85 -6.45
C ALA A 28 -4.35 1.91 -6.98
N TRP A 29 -4.80 0.95 -6.16
CA TRP A 29 -5.92 0.08 -6.48
C TRP A 29 -7.25 0.83 -6.46
N ILE A 30 -7.48 1.68 -5.44
CA ILE A 30 -8.67 2.54 -5.34
C ILE A 30 -8.75 3.49 -6.53
N ALA A 31 -7.65 4.16 -6.91
CA ALA A 31 -7.64 5.08 -8.05
C ALA A 31 -7.97 4.39 -9.38
N ARG A 32 -7.69 3.09 -9.51
CA ARG A 32 -8.12 2.27 -10.66
C ARG A 32 -9.63 2.02 -10.63
N GLN A 33 -10.20 1.76 -9.44
CA GLN A 33 -11.63 1.53 -9.26
C GLN A 33 -12.47 2.79 -9.51
N THR A 34 -11.97 3.98 -9.14
CA THR A 34 -12.66 5.26 -9.36
C THR A 34 -12.57 5.81 -10.78
N ALA A 35 -12.02 5.05 -11.75
CA ALA A 35 -11.93 5.40 -13.16
C ALA A 35 -11.30 6.79 -13.43
N ARG A 36 -10.31 7.17 -12.63
CA ARG A 36 -9.60 8.45 -12.77
C ARG A 36 -8.90 8.55 -14.12
N GLY A 37 -8.83 9.78 -14.66
CA GLY A 37 -8.04 10.08 -15.85
C GLY A 37 -6.59 9.64 -15.72
N LYS A 38 -5.94 9.29 -16.83
CA LYS A 38 -4.56 8.73 -16.84
C LYS A 38 -3.55 9.57 -16.06
N GLN A 39 -3.69 10.90 -16.05
CA GLN A 39 -2.79 11.83 -15.36
C GLN A 39 -2.94 11.76 -13.84
N ASP A 40 -4.17 11.77 -13.33
CA ASP A 40 -4.44 11.64 -11.90
C ASP A 40 -4.02 10.27 -11.36
N MET A 41 -4.17 9.22 -12.17
CA MET A 41 -3.74 7.88 -11.80
C MET A 41 -2.21 7.78 -11.64
N ILE A 42 -1.43 8.55 -12.41
CA ILE A 42 0.04 8.64 -12.26
C ILE A 42 0.40 9.38 -10.98
N LEU A 43 -0.28 10.49 -10.66
CA LEU A 43 -0.05 11.25 -9.43
C LEU A 43 -0.31 10.42 -8.17
N VAL A 44 -1.42 9.67 -8.14
CA VAL A 44 -1.72 8.77 -7.02
C VAL A 44 -0.67 7.66 -6.91
N ARG A 45 -0.23 7.07 -8.04
CA ARG A 45 0.81 6.03 -8.01
C ARG A 45 2.15 6.56 -7.53
N LEU A 46 2.60 7.70 -8.05
CA LEU A 46 3.85 8.34 -7.61
C LEU A 46 3.78 8.77 -6.16
N GLY A 47 2.67 9.37 -5.73
CA GLY A 47 2.45 9.73 -4.32
C GLY A 47 2.47 8.52 -3.40
N SER A 48 1.81 7.43 -3.82
CA SER A 48 1.77 6.16 -3.09
C SER A 48 3.11 5.41 -3.09
N TRP A 49 4.00 5.66 -4.04
CA TRP A 49 5.33 5.02 -4.03
C TRP A 49 6.35 5.84 -3.26
N VAL A 50 6.36 7.16 -3.48
CA VAL A 50 7.38 8.06 -2.93
C VAL A 50 7.10 8.43 -1.49
N PHE A 51 5.82 8.54 -1.09
CA PHE A 51 5.46 9.10 0.22
C PHE A 51 4.65 8.16 1.10
N SER A 52 4.31 6.95 0.68
CA SER A 52 3.52 6.05 1.53
C SER A 52 4.24 5.65 2.83
N TRP A 53 5.57 5.62 2.81
CA TRP A 53 6.36 5.32 4.01
C TRP A 53 6.29 6.43 5.07
N THR A 54 5.87 7.64 4.68
CA THR A 54 5.67 8.78 5.60
C THR A 54 4.32 8.76 6.31
N GLY A 55 3.39 7.88 5.91
CA GLY A 55 2.01 7.83 6.41
C GLY A 55 1.13 8.98 5.90
N ILE A 56 1.58 10.23 6.00
CA ILE A 56 0.86 11.42 5.51
C ILE A 56 0.68 11.36 3.99
N GLY A 57 1.75 11.01 3.26
CA GLY A 57 1.66 10.84 1.81
C GLY A 57 0.77 9.69 1.38
N TRP A 58 0.67 8.63 2.20
CA TRP A 58 -0.28 7.55 1.98
C TRP A 58 -1.72 8.06 2.09
N LEU A 59 -2.04 8.81 3.15
CA LEU A 59 -3.36 9.41 3.36
C LEU A 59 -3.72 10.40 2.25
N TRP A 60 -2.76 11.21 1.80
CA TRP A 60 -2.94 12.10 0.66
C TRP A 60 -3.26 11.34 -0.62
N ALA A 61 -2.47 10.28 -0.93
CA ALA A 61 -2.70 9.43 -2.08
C ALA A 61 -4.07 8.74 -1.99
N LEU A 62 -4.48 8.29 -0.81
CA LEU A 62 -5.78 7.67 -0.56
C LEU A 62 -6.93 8.66 -0.78
N PHE A 63 -6.82 9.89 -0.24
CA PHE A 63 -7.80 10.96 -0.42
C PHE A 63 -7.97 11.32 -1.89
N TRP A 64 -6.86 11.47 -2.62
CA TRP A 64 -6.90 11.70 -4.06
C TRP A 64 -7.43 10.51 -4.83
N ALA A 65 -7.15 9.28 -4.40
CA ALA A 65 -7.73 8.08 -5.01
C ALA A 65 -9.25 7.97 -4.81
N SER A 66 -9.76 8.38 -3.64
CA SER A 66 -11.17 8.26 -3.27
C SER A 66 -12.04 9.43 -3.70
N LYS A 67 -11.45 10.59 -3.95
CA LYS A 67 -12.18 11.79 -4.42
C LYS A 67 -12.67 11.54 -5.84
N LYS A 68 -14.00 11.51 -6.03
CA LYS A 68 -14.67 11.50 -7.34
C LYS A 68 -14.36 12.77 -8.12
#